data_AF-A0A6L2MJX3-F1
#
_entry.id   AF-A0A6L2MJX3-F1
#
_cell.length_a   1.000
_cell.length_b   1.000
_cell.length_c   1.000
_cell.angle_alpha   90.00
_cell.angle_beta   90.00
_cell.angle_gamma   90.00
#
_symmetry.space_group_name_H-M   'P 1'
#
loop_
_entity.id
_entity.type
_entity.pdbx_description
1 polymer ?
#
loop_
_entity_poly.entity_id
_entity_poly.type
_entity_poly.pdbx_seq_one_letter_code
_entity_poly.pdbx_strand_id
1 'polypeptide(L)'
;MIGALMYLTSSRPDIVHANCLCARYQAKPTEKHLKEVKGFFCYLRGTVNTGLWYTEDSGFELTGFSDADYAGCKDTFKSTSGGAQFLVENLSPQELDRIAKSQ
;
A
#
# COMPACT_ATOMS: atom_id res chain seq x y z
N MET A 1 -2.56 9.37 -14.15
CA MET A 1 -2.40 9.94 -12.80
C MET A 1 -2.39 8.85 -11.73
N ILE A 2 -3.44 8.03 -11.60
CA ILE A 2 -3.52 6.97 -10.57
C ILE A 2 -2.43 5.91 -10.68
N GLY A 3 -2.01 5.51 -11.89
CA GLY A 3 -0.93 4.52 -12.05
C GLY A 3 0.39 4.93 -11.38
N ALA A 4 0.79 6.20 -11.49
CA ALA A 4 2.00 6.72 -10.84
C ALA A 4 1.87 6.76 -9.30
N LEU A 5 0.66 7.06 -8.81
CA LEU A 5 0.36 7.01 -7.37
C LEU A 5 0.34 5.58 -6.83
N MET A 6 -0.13 4.64 -7.64
CA MET A 6 -0.15 3.21 -7.30
C MET A 6 1.26 2.66 -7.10
N TYR A 7 2.23 3.13 -7.88
CA TYR A 7 3.64 2.78 -7.70
C TYR A 7 4.20 3.33 -6.37
N LEU A 8 3.83 4.56 -6.00
CA LEU A 8 4.25 5.15 -4.73
C LEU A 8 3.70 4.38 -3.53
N THR A 9 2.51 3.78 -3.64
CA THR A 9 1.88 2.97 -2.59
C THR A 9 2.79 1.87 -2.05
N SER A 10 3.67 1.29 -2.87
CA SER A 10 4.61 0.25 -2.44
C SER A 10 5.67 0.74 -1.46
N SER A 11 6.11 2.00 -1.59
CA SER A 11 7.06 2.63 -0.65
C SER A 11 6.37 3.45 0.44
N ARG A 12 5.08 3.75 0.24
CA ARG A 12 4.27 4.64 1.06
C ARG A 12 2.88 4.05 1.28
N PRO A 13 2.73 3.12 2.24
CA PRO A 13 1.41 2.54 2.54
C PRO A 13 0.44 3.58 3.17
N ASP A 14 0.93 4.70 3.68
CA ASP A 14 0.13 5.80 4.23
C ASP A 14 -0.77 6.48 3.20
N ILE A 15 -0.39 6.44 1.91
CA ILE A 15 -1.16 7.08 0.82
C ILE A 15 -2.14 6.15 0.11
N VAL A 16 -2.17 4.84 0.43
CA VAL A 16 -3.04 3.83 -0.22
C VAL A 16 -4.50 4.31 -0.24
N HIS A 17 -4.99 4.72 0.93
CA HIS A 17 -6.39 5.07 1.12
C HIS A 17 -6.80 6.30 0.28
N ALA A 18 -5.98 7.34 0.31
CA ALA A 18 -6.21 8.55 -0.47
C ALA A 18 -6.18 8.28 -1.98
N ASN A 19 -5.24 7.45 -2.45
CA ASN A 19 -5.18 7.06 -3.86
C ASN A 19 -6.42 6.25 -4.30
N CYS A 20 -6.90 5.33 -3.46
CA CYS A 20 -8.14 4.59 -3.70
C CYS A 20 -9.36 5.50 -3.84
N LEU A 21 -9.47 6.54 -3.00
CA LEU A 21 -10.55 7.53 -3.12
C LEU A 21 -10.41 8.35 -4.41
N CYS A 22 -9.21 8.79 -4.77
CA CYS A 22 -8.95 9.49 -6.02
C CYS A 22 -9.37 8.67 -7.25
N ALA A 23 -9.08 7.36 -7.24
CA ALA A 23 -9.49 6.44 -8.30
C ALA A 23 -11.02 6.31 -8.41
N ARG A 24 -11.73 6.27 -7.27
CA ARG A 24 -13.20 6.16 -7.25
C ARG A 24 -13.90 7.38 -7.84
N TYR A 25 -13.39 8.58 -7.57
CA TYR A 25 -14.00 9.83 -8.04
C TYR A 25 -13.38 10.37 -9.34
N GLN A 26 -12.44 9.65 -9.96
CA GLN A 26 -11.80 10.07 -11.20
C GLN A 26 -12.79 10.26 -12.36
N ALA A 27 -13.81 9.39 -12.44
CA ALA A 27 -14.79 9.43 -13.53
C ALA A 27 -15.75 10.64 -13.44
N LYS A 28 -16.00 11.15 -12.23
CA LYS A 28 -16.87 12.32 -12.01
C LYS A 28 -16.41 13.09 -10.77
N PRO A 29 -15.34 13.88 -10.87
CA PRO A 29 -14.82 14.65 -9.75
C PRO A 29 -15.76 15.83 -9.42
N THR A 30 -16.01 16.04 -8.13
CA THR A 30 -16.74 17.21 -7.60
C THR A 30 -15.74 18.22 -7.04
N GLU A 31 -16.11 19.50 -6.91
CA GLU A 31 -15.22 20.53 -6.34
C GLU A 31 -14.63 20.15 -4.97
N LYS A 32 -15.43 19.49 -4.11
CA LYS A 32 -14.96 18.96 -2.82
C LYS A 32 -13.79 17.99 -3.00
N HIS A 33 -13.91 17.04 -3.92
CA HIS A 33 -12.88 16.05 -4.23
C HIS A 33 -11.61 16.72 -4.79
N LEU A 34 -11.75 17.74 -5.64
CA LEU A 34 -10.59 18.46 -6.20
C LEU A 34 -9.77 19.18 -5.12
N LYS A 35 -10.43 19.74 -4.09
CA LYS A 35 -9.74 20.36 -2.95
C LYS A 35 -8.94 19.34 -2.15
N GLU A 36 -9.48 18.15 -1.93
CA GLU A 36 -8.78 17.06 -1.23
C GLU A 36 -7.62 16.51 -2.06
N VAL A 37 -7.82 16.28 -3.36
CA VAL A 37 -6.77 15.85 -4.29
C VAL A 37 -5.62 16.86 -4.32
N LYS A 38 -5.92 18.17 -4.28
CA LYS A 38 -4.90 19.22 -4.18
C LYS A 38 -4.10 19.12 -2.89
N GLY A 39 -4.76 18.87 -1.76
CA GLY A 39 -4.11 18.64 -0.47
C GLY A 39 -3.21 17.40 -0.50
N PHE A 40 -3.68 16.32 -1.11
CA PHE A 40 -2.93 15.09 -1.31
C PHE A 40 -1.64 15.32 -2.12
N PHE A 41 -1.69 16.08 -3.20
CA PHE A 41 -0.49 16.44 -3.95
C PHE A 41 0.47 17.35 -3.16
N CYS A 42 -0.05 18.27 -2.34
CA CYS A 42 0.79 19.05 -1.43
C CYS A 42 1.48 18.17 -0.38
N TYR A 43 0.78 17.16 0.15
CA TYR A 43 1.36 16.17 1.07
C TYR A 43 2.49 15.40 0.39
N LEU A 44 2.25 14.85 -0.81
CA LEU A 44 3.27 14.13 -1.58
C LEU A 44 4.52 14.99 -1.84
N ARG A 45 4.33 16.29 -2.13
CA ARG A 45 5.44 17.24 -2.33
C ARG A 45 6.21 17.50 -1.04
N GLY A 46 5.53 17.54 0.11
CA GLY A 46 6.15 17.76 1.41
C GLY A 46 6.87 16.53 1.96
N THR A 47 6.41 15.33 1.61
CA THR A 47 6.94 14.06 2.12
C THR A 47 7.88 13.35 1.14
N VAL A 48 8.37 14.01 0.09
CA VAL A 48 9.21 13.38 -0.96
C VAL A 48 10.40 12.57 -0.44
N ASN A 49 10.99 12.93 0.70
CA ASN A 49 12.12 12.21 1.30
C ASN A 49 11.70 11.14 2.33
N THR A 50 10.42 11.07 2.68
CA THR A 50 9.88 10.20 3.73
C THR A 50 9.18 9.01 3.08
N GLY A 51 9.88 7.90 2.90
CA GLY A 51 9.30 6.66 2.35
C GLY A 51 10.11 5.44 2.76
N LEU A 52 9.52 4.25 2.69
CA LEU A 52 10.26 3.01 2.84
C LEU A 52 11.17 2.80 1.62
N TRP A 53 12.45 2.56 1.90
CA TRP A 53 13.45 2.16 0.93
C TRP A 53 13.76 0.68 1.14
N TYR A 54 13.35 -0.15 0.19
CA TYR A 54 13.73 -1.57 0.18
C TYR A 54 15.02 -1.69 -0.62
N THR A 55 16.12 -2.00 0.05
CA THR A 55 17.41 -2.28 -0.60
C THR A 55 17.53 -3.79 -0.83
N GLU A 56 18.02 -4.20 -2.01
CA GLU A 56 18.11 -5.61 -2.42
C GLU A 56 18.91 -6.46 -1.42
N ASP A 57 19.93 -5.86 -0.78
CA ASP A 57 20.83 -6.54 0.16
C ASP A 57 20.33 -6.57 1.61
N SER A 58 19.14 -6.07 1.89
CA SER A 58 18.70 -5.82 3.28
C SER A 58 18.31 -7.07 4.06
N GLY A 59 18.33 -8.26 3.45
CA GLY A 59 17.98 -9.51 4.12
C GLY A 59 16.52 -9.59 4.55
N PHE A 60 15.67 -8.67 4.07
CA PHE A 60 14.22 -8.72 4.29
C PHE A 60 13.51 -9.30 3.08
N GLU A 61 12.59 -10.23 3.31
CA GLU A 61 11.63 -10.69 2.32
C GLU A 61 10.34 -9.89 2.47
N LEU A 62 9.92 -9.21 1.40
CA LEU A 62 8.66 -8.46 1.35
C LEU A 62 7.58 -9.32 0.68
N THR A 63 6.62 -9.81 1.46
CA THR A 63 5.50 -10.62 0.97
C THR A 63 4.22 -9.80 0.95
N GLY A 64 3.68 -9.56 -0.25
CA GLY A 64 2.43 -8.82 -0.45
C GLY A 64 1.27 -9.75 -0.79
N PHE A 65 0.17 -9.61 -0.05
CA PHE A 65 -1.12 -10.24 -0.34
C PHE A 65 -2.10 -9.18 -0.83
N SER A 66 -2.85 -9.49 -1.88
CA SER A 66 -3.96 -8.67 -2.36
C SER A 66 -5.19 -9.54 -2.43
N ASP A 67 -6.28 -9.06 -1.87
CA ASP A 67 -7.60 -9.67 -1.96
C ASP A 67 -8.58 -8.68 -2.60
N ALA A 68 -9.57 -9.20 -3.33
CA ALA A 68 -10.61 -8.39 -3.91
C ALA A 68 -11.94 -9.12 -3.75
N ASP A 69 -12.77 -8.67 -2.80
CA ASP A 69 -14.12 -9.17 -2.67
C ASP A 69 -15.03 -8.51 -3.71
N TYR A 70 -16.06 -9.22 -4.16
CA TYR A 70 -17.16 -8.64 -4.93
C TYR A 70 -18.37 -8.53 -4.00
N ALA A 71 -19.04 -7.37 -3.99
CA ALA A 71 -20.20 -7.04 -3.16
C ALA A 71 -19.94 -6.70 -1.66
N GLY A 72 -18.72 -6.34 -1.25
CA GLY A 72 -18.44 -5.89 0.12
C GLY A 72 -19.01 -4.50 0.50
N CYS A 73 -19.29 -3.63 -0.48
CA CYS A 73 -19.79 -2.27 -0.25
C CYS A 73 -21.33 -2.16 -0.44
N LYS A 74 -22.08 -2.02 0.67
CA LYS A 74 -23.55 -1.88 0.67
C LYS A 74 -24.10 -0.70 -0.14
N ASP A 75 -23.30 0.35 -0.34
CA ASP A 75 -23.75 1.56 -1.06
C ASP A 75 -23.62 1.45 -2.58
N THR A 76 -22.72 0.60 -3.10
CA THR A 76 -22.40 0.61 -4.54
C THR A 76 -22.24 -0.76 -5.19
N PHE A 77 -22.30 -1.87 -4.43
CA PHE A 77 -22.02 -3.23 -4.91
C PHE A 77 -20.70 -3.39 -5.67
N LYS A 78 -19.75 -2.46 -5.45
CA LYS A 78 -18.43 -2.48 -6.07
C LYS A 78 -17.48 -3.37 -5.28
N SER A 79 -16.52 -3.96 -5.98
CA SER A 79 -15.46 -4.75 -5.35
C SER A 79 -14.64 -3.92 -4.36
N THR A 80 -14.36 -4.52 -3.20
CA THR A 80 -13.47 -3.95 -2.19
C THR A 80 -12.12 -4.64 -2.34
N SER A 81 -11.09 -3.91 -2.74
CA SER A 81 -9.73 -4.42 -2.78
C SER A 81 -9.04 -4.18 -1.44
N GLY A 82 -8.64 -5.25 -0.77
CA GLY A 82 -7.78 -5.24 0.41
C GLY A 82 -6.35 -5.64 0.04
N GLY A 83 -5.36 -5.09 0.73
CA GLY A 83 -3.97 -5.50 0.56
C GLY A 83 -3.25 -5.49 1.89
N ALA A 84 -2.41 -6.50 2.12
CA ALA A 84 -1.54 -6.61 3.28
C ALA A 84 -0.10 -6.84 2.80
N GLN A 85 0.87 -6.17 3.42
CA GLN A 85 2.29 -6.32 3.10
C GLN A 85 3.01 -6.72 4.39
N PHE A 86 3.77 -7.80 4.33
CA PHE A 86 4.56 -8.32 5.45
C PHE A 86 6.04 -8.19 5.13
N LEU A 87 6.79 -7.64 6.09
CA LEU A 87 8.25 -7.60 6.06
C LEU A 87 8.76 -8.69 7.00
N VAL A 88 9.48 -9.67 6.47
CA VAL A 88 10.07 -10.77 7.25
C VAL A 88 11.58 -10.67 7.15
N GLU A 89 12.28 -10.68 8.28
CA GLU A 89 13.74 -10.84 8.31
C GLU A 89 14.12 -12.28 7.94
N ASN A 90 15.02 -12.45 6.98
CA ASN A 90 15.61 -13.74 6.68
C ASN A 90 16.50 -14.18 7.84
N LEU A 91 15.91 -14.87 8.82
CA LEU A 91 16.67 -15.66 9.78
C LEU A 91 17.49 -16.69 8.99
N SER A 92 18.83 -16.60 9.14
CA SER A 92 19.74 -17.54 8.49
C SER A 92 19.28 -19.00 8.74
N PRO A 93 19.40 -19.92 7.76
CA PRO A 93 18.92 -21.30 7.90
C PRO A 93 19.44 -22.03 9.15
N GLN A 94 20.54 -21.55 9.74
CA GLN A 94 21.14 -22.10 10.95
C GLN A 94 20.34 -21.83 12.23
N GLU A 95 19.57 -20.75 12.29
CA GLU A 95 18.75 -20.40 13.47
C GLU A 95 17.38 -21.11 13.46
N LEU A 96 16.83 -21.41 12.28
CA LEU A 96 15.61 -22.22 12.14
C LEU A 96 15.80 -23.65 12.63
N ASP A 97 16.98 -24.23 12.38
CA ASP A 97 17.31 -25.61 12.80
C ASP A 97 17.56 -25.70 14.33
N ARG A 98 17.87 -24.58 15.01
CA ARG A 98 17.97 -24.51 16.48
C ARG A 98 16.60 -24.45 17.15
N ILE A 99 15.65 -23.73 16.57
CA ILE A 99 14.29 -23.59 17.10
C ILE A 99 13.50 -24.89 16.90
N ALA A 100 13.68 -25.57 15.76
CA ALA A 100 13.02 -26.85 15.49
C ALA A 100 13.52 -28.01 16.37
N LYS A 101 14.71 -27.91 16.96
CA LYS A 101 15.32 -28.93 17.85
C LYS A 101 15.07 -28.69 19.33
N SER A 102 14.41 -27.60 19.71
CA SER A 102 13.99 -27.35 21.10
C SER A 102 12.51 -27.64 21.36
N GLN A 103 11.84 -28.36 20.45
CA GLN A 103 10.53 -28.98 20.69
C GLN A 103 10.66 -30.50 20.74
#